data_AF-A0A0S9CHJ7-F1
#
_entry.id   AF-A0A0S9CHJ7-F1
#
_cell.length_a   1.000
_cell.length_b   1.000
_cell.length_c   1.000
_cell.angle_alpha   90.00
_cell.angle_beta   90.00
_cell.angle_gamma   90.00
#
_symmetry.space_group_name_H-M   'P 1'
#
loop_
_entity.id
_entity.type
_entity.pdbx_description
1 polymer ?
#
loop_
_entity_poly.entity_id
_entity_poly.type
_entity_poly.pdbx_seq_one_letter_code
_entity_poly.pdbx_strand_id
1 'polypeptide(L)' 'MIEAVALTYGMLLSFVLSGASRNRKLSRANPPVLMYVGYVLFGITCSVAVMAGTYAAWGVASGAAI' A
#
# COMPACT_ATOMS: atom_id res chain seq x y z
N MET A 1 -1.05 18.77 9.30
CA MET A 1 0.01 18.01 8.59
C MET A 1 -0.51 16.66 8.10
N ILE A 2 -1.11 15.84 8.97
CA ILE A 2 -1.65 14.51 8.60
C ILE A 2 -2.72 14.56 7.50
N GLU A 3 -3.62 15.55 7.51
CA GLU A 3 -4.67 15.65 6.48
C GLU A 3 -4.10 15.90 5.08
N ALA A 4 -3.12 16.81 4.94
CA ALA A 4 -2.46 17.07 3.67
C ALA A 4 -1.75 15.80 3.15
N VAL A 5 -1.09 15.08 4.05
CA VAL A 5 -0.45 13.79 3.76
C VAL A 5 -1.47 12.76 3.28
N ALA A 6 -2.57 12.57 4.02
CA ALA A 6 -3.63 11.64 3.67
C ALA A 6 -4.28 11.97 2.32
N LEU A 7 -4.53 13.26 2.04
CA LEU A 7 -5.08 13.73 0.78
C LEU A 7 -4.13 13.44 -0.39
N THR A 8 -2.85 13.80 -0.25
CA THR A 8 -1.86 13.61 -1.33
C THR A 8 -1.67 12.13 -1.64
N TYR A 9 -1.47 11.29 -0.62
CA TYR A 9 -1.33 9.85 -0.83
C TYR A 9 -2.62 9.20 -1.33
N GLY A 10 -3.80 9.67 -0.89
CA GLY A 10 -5.09 9.22 -1.41
C GLY A 10 -5.29 9.54 -2.90
N MET A 11 -4.91 10.74 -3.34
CA MET A 11 -4.92 11.10 -4.76
C MET A 11 -3.94 10.24 -5.57
N LEU A 12 -2.71 10.06 -5.09
CA LEU A 12 -1.71 9.22 -5.76
C LEU A 12 -2.18 7.78 -5.90
N LEU A 13 -2.73 7.21 -4.83
CA LEU A 13 -3.30 5.86 -4.82
C LEU A 13 -4.43 5.74 -5.85
N SER A 14 -5.33 6.72 -5.89
CA SER A 14 -6.44 6.76 -6.86
C SER A 14 -5.94 6.80 -8.30
N PHE A 15 -4.91 7.61 -8.59
CA PHE A 15 -4.29 7.70 -9.90
C PHE A 15 -3.66 6.35 -10.33
N VAL A 16 -2.90 5.70 -9.44
CA VAL A 16 -2.28 4.39 -9.69
C VAL A 16 -3.34 3.32 -9.96
N LEU A 17 -4.38 3.23 -9.12
CA LEU A 17 -5.47 2.27 -9.29
C LEU A 17 -6.22 2.48 -10.61
N SER A 18 -6.48 3.74 -10.97
CA SER A 18 -7.16 4.07 -12.23
C SER A 18 -6.31 3.64 -13.44
N GLY A 19 -5.00 3.91 -13.41
CA GLY A 19 -4.06 3.43 -14.43
C GLY A 19 -3.97 1.91 -14.53
N ALA A 20 -3.88 1.21 -13.39
CA ALA A 20 -3.87 -0.25 -13.34
C ALA A 20 -5.17 -0.85 -13.90
N SER A 21 -6.32 -0.27 -13.54
CA SER A 21 -7.63 -0.72 -14.04
C SER A 21 -7.77 -0.55 -15.56
N ARG A 22 -7.27 0.57 -16.11
CA ARG A 22 -7.25 0.85 -17.55
C ARG A 22 -6.32 -0.11 -18.29
N ASN A 23 -5.13 -0.36 -17.76
CA ASN A 23 -4.17 -1.30 -18.35
C ASN A 23 -4.72 -2.73 -18.37
N ARG A 24 -5.46 -3.13 -17.32
CA ARG A 24 -6.15 -4.43 -17.27
C ARG A 24 -7.24 -4.54 -18.34
N LYS A 25 -8.04 -3.50 -18.56
CA LYS A 25 -9.09 -3.49 -19.62
C LYS A 25 -8.51 -3.59 -21.03
N LEU A 26 -7.32 -3.04 -21.25
CA LEU A 26 -6.64 -3.06 -22.55
C LEU A 26 -5.89 -4.37 -22.83
N SER A 27 -5.89 -5.33 -21.89
CA SER A 27 -5.20 -6.63 -22.00
C SER A 27 -3.77 -6.54 -22.54
N ARG A 28 -3.07 -5.43 -22.24
CA ARG A 28 -1.67 -5.28 -22.66
C ARG A 28 -0.84 -6.29 -21.87
N ALA A 29 -0.02 -7.06 -22.58
CA ALA A 29 0.91 -7.99 -21.95
C ALA A 29 1.81 -7.20 -20.98
N ASN A 30 1.66 -7.43 -19.69
CA ASN A 30 2.57 -6.87 -18.70
C ASN A 30 3.90 -7.60 -18.81
N PRO A 31 5.04 -6.89 -18.94
CA PRO A 31 6.33 -7.54 -18.96
C PRO A 31 6.54 -8.30 -17.63
N PRO A 32 7.09 -9.53 -17.64
CA PRO A 32 7.23 -10.36 -16.44
C PRO A 32 7.97 -9.65 -15.29
N VAL A 33 8.94 -8.80 -15.62
CA VAL A 33 9.68 -7.98 -14.64
C VAL A 33 8.75 -7.09 -13.83
N LEU A 34 7.73 -6.49 -14.45
CA LEU A 34 6.78 -5.61 -13.75
C LEU A 34 5.96 -6.40 -12.71
N MET A 35 5.63 -7.65 -13.00
CA MET A 35 4.93 -8.54 -12.07
C MET A 35 5.79 -8.87 -10.86
N TYR A 36 7.06 -9.25 -11.08
CA TYR A 36 7.98 -9.55 -9.98
C TYR A 36 8.21 -8.35 -9.07
N VAL A 37 8.43 -7.17 -9.65
CA VAL A 37 8.57 -5.92 -8.87
C VAL A 37 7.29 -5.65 -8.07
N GLY A 38 6.11 -5.84 -8.68
CA GLY A 38 4.82 -5.71 -7.98
C GLY A 38 4.71 -6.65 -6.77
N TYR A 39 5.10 -7.91 -6.91
CA TYR A 39 5.09 -8.87 -5.81
C TYR A 39 6.04 -8.51 -4.68
N VAL A 40 7.26 -8.04 -5.00
CA VAL A 40 8.24 -7.60 -4.00
C VAL A 40 7.71 -6.40 -3.22
N LEU A 41 7.21 -5.38 -3.92
CA LEU A 41 6.64 -4.18 -3.28
C LEU A 41 5.43 -4.52 -2.41
N PHE A 42 4.55 -5.41 -2.88
CA PHE A 42 3.42 -5.89 -2.09
C PHE A 42 3.87 -6.63 -0.82
N GLY A 43 4.86 -7.51 -0.93
CA GLY A 43 5.41 -8.25 0.22
C GLY A 43 6.02 -7.34 1.28
N ILE A 44 6.80 -6.33 0.86
CA ILE A 44 7.37 -5.32 1.77
C ILE A 44 6.24 -4.54 2.46
N THR A 45 5.25 -4.06 1.70
CA THR A 45 4.14 -3.28 2.24
C THR A 45 3.33 -4.08 3.25
N CYS A 46 3.03 -5.34 2.94
CA CYS A 46 2.31 -6.25 3.84
C CYS A 46 3.09 -6.50 5.13
N SER A 47 4.41 -6.72 5.03
CA SER A 47 5.28 -6.94 6.19
C SER A 47 5.30 -5.71 7.12
N VAL A 48 5.45 -4.51 6.54
CA VAL A 48 5.43 -3.25 7.31
C VAL A 48 4.06 -3.03 7.96
N ALA A 49 2.96 -3.31 7.26
CA ALA A 49 1.61 -3.18 7.81
C ALA A 49 1.39 -4.13 9.01
N VAL A 50 1.86 -5.38 8.92
CA VAL A 50 1.80 -6.34 10.03
C VAL A 50 2.67 -5.89 11.21
N MET A 51 3.90 -5.43 10.96
CA MET A 51 4.77 -4.90 12.02
C MET A 51 4.14 -3.69 12.74
N ALA A 52 3.64 -2.71 11.98
CA ALA A 52 2.99 -1.54 12.56
C ALA A 52 1.70 -1.91 13.31
N GLY A 53 0.89 -2.80 12.73
CA GLY A 53 -0.37 -3.26 13.34
C GLY A 53 -0.14 -4.05 14.63
N THR A 54 0.85 -4.94 14.66
CA THR A 54 1.22 -5.68 15.87
C THR A 54 1.78 -4.77 16.96
N TYR A 55 2.62 -3.79 16.60
CA TYR A 55 3.11 -2.78 17.54
C TYR A 55 1.97 -1.95 18.14
N ALA A 56 1.04 -1.47 17.31
CA ALA A 56 -0.12 -0.73 17.77
C ALA A 56 -1.03 -1.57 18.68
N ALA A 57 -1.31 -2.83 18.30
CA ALA A 57 -2.10 -3.76 19.11
C ALA A 57 -1.44 -4.06 20.46
N TRP A 58 -0.11 -4.20 20.49
CA TRP A 58 0.66 -4.37 21.72
C TRP A 58 0.55 -3.14 22.63
N GLY A 59 0.71 -1.92 22.08
CA GLY A 59 0.57 -0.68 22.83
C GLY A 59 -0.81 -0.51 23.48
N VAL A 60 -1.87 -0.92 22.77
CA VAL A 60 -3.23 -0.97 23.30
C VAL A 60 -3.35 -1.99 24.45
N ALA A 61 -2.81 -3.20 24.27
CA ALA A 61 -2.88 -4.26 25.27
C ALA A 61 -2.07 -3.97 26.54
N SER A 62 -0.92 -3.29 26.41
CA SER A 62 -0.06 -2.93 27.54
C SER A 62 -0.53 -1.69 28.32
N GLY A 63 -1.66 -1.08 27.93
CA GLY A 63 -2.17 0.15 28.54
C GLY A 63 -1.26 1.36 28.33
N ALA A 64 -0.26 1.26 27.45
CA ALA A 64 0.72 2.31 27.15
C ALA A 64 0.24 3.24 26.03
N ALA A 65 -1.09 3.40 25.90
CA ALA A 65 -1.68 4.08 24.77
C ALA A 65 -1.14 5.52 24.64
N ILE A 66 -0.64 5.82 23.44
CA ILE A 66 -0.45 7.18 22.92
C ILE A 66 -1.82 7.68 22.47
#